data_AF-A0A4Y2MTT7-F1
#
_entry.id   AF-A0A4Y2MTT7-F1
#
_cell.length_a   1.000
_cell.length_b   1.000
_cell.length_c   1.000
_cell.angle_alpha   90.00
_cell.angle_beta   90.00
_cell.angle_gamma   90.00
#
_symmetry.space_group_name_H-M   'P 1'
#
loop_
_entity.id
_entity.type
_entity.pdbx_description
1 polymer ?
#
loop_
_entity_poly.entity_id
_entity_poly.type
_entity_poly.pdbx_seq_one_letter_code
_entity_poly.pdbx_strand_id
1 'polypeptide(L)'
;MDYCQREKKWEDLWQVVKLCFIFSHGNASVERGFSVNKTMLVENLKEQSLINQRRAYDGIKSLGGVENVSITKRMLLAVRGARHRYRADLMRKKEYLDKKTSKTQEKRKLENELQQLYNQKSKIRLEKEKEETEFEEKIQILEEKRKSLL
;
A
#
# COMPACT_ATOMS: atom_id res chain seq x y z
N MET A 1 -6.36 -49.25 9.93
CA MET A 1 -5.04 -48.57 10.04
C MET A 1 -4.68 -48.56 11.52
N ASP A 2 -4.20 -49.70 12.01
CA ASP A 2 -3.83 -49.91 13.42
C ASP A 2 -2.32 -49.71 13.58
N TYR A 3 -1.89 -48.44 13.61
CA TYR A 3 -0.49 -48.07 13.86
C TYR A 3 -0.38 -47.27 15.16
N CYS A 4 -0.65 -47.93 16.29
CA CYS A 4 -0.08 -47.55 17.59
C CYS A 4 -0.44 -48.63 18.60
N GLN A 5 0.25 -49.76 18.51
CA GLN A 5 0.39 -50.62 19.66
C GLN A 5 1.08 -49.82 20.76
N ARG A 6 0.45 -49.81 21.92
CA ARG A 6 0.75 -49.00 23.10
C ARG A 6 2.04 -49.52 23.75
N GLU A 7 3.20 -49.20 23.16
CA GLU A 7 4.49 -49.45 23.81
C GLU A 7 4.67 -48.44 24.95
N LYS A 8 4.81 -48.92 26.19
CA LYS A 8 5.11 -48.13 27.40
C LYS A 8 6.31 -47.18 27.23
N LYS A 9 7.18 -47.47 26.25
CA LYS A 9 8.40 -46.72 25.95
C LYS A 9 8.14 -45.27 25.53
N TRP A 10 6.94 -44.94 25.07
CA TRP A 10 6.61 -43.61 24.52
C TRP A 10 5.48 -42.90 25.29
N GLU A 11 5.15 -43.36 26.49
CA GLU A 11 4.09 -42.74 27.30
C GLU A 11 4.40 -41.26 27.62
N ASP A 12 5.66 -40.95 27.95
CA ASP A 12 6.10 -39.59 28.22
C ASP A 12 5.99 -38.69 26.98
N LEU A 13 6.39 -39.22 25.81
CA LEU A 13 6.27 -38.52 24.54
C LEU A 13 4.80 -38.25 24.20
N TRP A 14 3.92 -39.22 24.46
CA TRP A 14 2.48 -39.07 24.26
C TRP A 14 1.88 -38.02 25.21
N GLN A 15 2.44 -37.88 26.42
CA GLN A 15 2.06 -36.86 27.38
C GLN A 15 2.47 -35.45 26.91
N VAL A 16 3.65 -35.31 26.29
CA VAL A 16 4.09 -34.06 25.63
C VAL A 16 3.20 -33.73 24.44
N VAL A 17 2.87 -34.70 23.59
CA VAL A 17 1.97 -34.50 22.45
C VAL A 17 0.59 -34.04 22.92
N LYS A 18 0.04 -34.65 23.98
CA LYS A 18 -1.21 -34.18 24.61
C LYS A 18 -1.08 -32.75 25.13
N LEU A 19 0.00 -32.41 25.83
CA LEU A 19 0.26 -31.04 26.29
C LEU A 19 0.30 -30.05 25.11
N CYS A 20 1.01 -30.36 24.03
CA CYS A 20 1.04 -29.52 22.82
C CYS A 20 -0.36 -29.29 22.24
N PHE A 21 -1.21 -30.32 22.17
CA PHE A 21 -2.58 -30.17 21.68
C PHE A 21 -3.51 -29.42 22.66
N ILE A 22 -3.27 -29.51 23.97
CA ILE A 22 -4.00 -28.73 24.98
C ILE A 22 -3.56 -27.24 24.95
N PHE A 23 -2.27 -26.98 24.75
CA PHE A 23 -1.71 -25.62 24.62
C PHE A 23 -2.11 -24.93 23.31
N SER A 24 -2.38 -25.68 22.23
CA SER A 24 -2.85 -25.10 20.95
C SER A 24 -4.27 -24.54 20.98
N HIS A 25 -4.96 -24.53 22.12
CA HIS A 25 -6.12 -23.66 22.32
C HIS A 25 -5.72 -22.21 22.66
N GLY A 26 -4.84 -21.61 21.85
CA GLY A 26 -4.65 -20.16 21.72
C GLY A 26 -5.85 -19.44 21.07
N ASN A 27 -7.06 -19.91 21.39
CA ASN A 27 -8.35 -19.24 21.20
C ASN A 27 -9.11 -19.11 22.53
N ALA A 28 -8.46 -19.43 23.66
CA ALA A 28 -8.97 -19.10 24.97
C ALA A 28 -9.00 -17.57 25.11
N SER A 29 -10.20 -17.03 25.35
CA SER A 29 -10.51 -15.61 25.51
C SER A 29 -9.60 -14.83 26.49
N VAL A 30 -8.77 -15.51 27.26
CA VAL A 30 -7.91 -14.96 28.30
C VAL A 30 -6.64 -14.29 27.74
N GLU A 31 -6.10 -14.75 26.60
CA GLU A 31 -4.95 -14.07 25.95
C GLU A 31 -5.34 -12.75 25.27
N ARG A 32 -6.65 -12.49 25.05
CA ARG A 32 -7.14 -11.13 24.70
C ARG A 32 -6.88 -10.10 25.82
N GLY A 33 -6.48 -10.54 27.01
CA GLY A 33 -6.15 -9.67 28.15
C GLY A 33 -4.87 -8.83 27.98
N PHE A 34 -3.99 -9.19 27.04
CA PHE A 34 -2.77 -8.43 26.71
C PHE A 34 -2.89 -7.62 25.40
N SER A 35 -4.10 -7.49 24.88
CA SER A 35 -4.34 -6.58 23.76
C SER A 35 -4.35 -5.14 24.28
N VAL A 36 -3.26 -4.40 24.08
CA VAL A 36 -3.19 -2.92 24.24
C VAL A 36 -4.33 -2.23 23.47
N ASN A 37 -4.87 -2.92 22.47
CA ASN A 37 -6.00 -2.53 21.66
C ASN A 37 -7.34 -2.48 22.43
N LYS A 38 -7.51 -3.21 23.56
CA LYS A 38 -8.73 -3.16 24.40
C LYS A 38 -8.86 -1.86 25.20
N THR A 39 -7.74 -1.16 25.42
CA THR A 39 -7.67 0.20 26.01
C THR A 39 -7.94 1.29 24.97
N MET A 40 -7.98 0.97 23.67
CA MET A 40 -8.36 1.94 22.65
C MET A 40 -9.88 2.05 22.60
N LEU A 41 -10.39 3.29 22.67
CA LEU A 41 -11.84 3.58 22.72
C LEU A 41 -12.64 2.90 21.59
N VAL A 42 -12.04 2.71 20.40
CA VAL A 42 -12.52 1.77 19.35
C VAL A 42 -11.34 1.40 18.44
N GLU A 43 -11.09 0.11 18.24
CA GLU A 43 -10.13 -0.36 17.24
C GLU A 43 -10.56 0.07 15.83
N ASN A 44 -9.65 0.65 15.03
CA ASN A 44 -9.86 0.98 13.61
C ASN A 44 -10.80 2.17 13.29
N LEU A 45 -11.07 3.08 14.23
CA LEU A 45 -11.71 4.36 13.88
C LEU A 45 -10.71 5.30 13.18
N LYS A 46 -11.18 5.98 12.13
CA LYS A 46 -10.45 7.13 11.58
C LYS A 46 -10.50 8.28 12.58
N GLU A 47 -9.41 9.06 12.65
CA GLU A 47 -9.30 10.25 13.50
C GLU A 47 -10.52 11.18 13.37
N GLN A 48 -10.96 11.44 12.14
CA GLN A 48 -12.16 12.27 11.88
C GLN A 48 -13.42 11.71 12.51
N SER A 49 -13.58 10.39 12.56
CA SER A 49 -14.72 9.77 13.23
C SER A 49 -14.65 9.99 14.74
N LEU A 50 -13.46 9.89 15.34
CA LEU A 50 -13.24 10.15 16.76
C LEU A 50 -13.52 11.61 17.13
N ILE A 51 -13.03 12.56 16.32
CA ILE A 51 -13.27 14.00 16.53
C ILE A 51 -14.78 14.29 16.48
N ASN A 52 -15.50 13.73 15.52
CA ASN A 52 -16.94 13.94 15.40
C ASN A 52 -17.73 13.31 16.55
N GLN A 53 -17.31 12.13 17.05
CA GLN A 53 -17.91 11.53 18.24
C GLN A 53 -17.71 12.39 19.48
N ARG A 54 -16.49 12.89 19.70
CA ARG A 54 -16.19 13.81 20.81
C ARG A 54 -17.02 15.08 20.72
N ARG A 55 -17.09 15.71 19.55
CA ARG A 55 -17.91 16.91 19.34
C ARG A 55 -19.39 16.66 19.68
N ALA A 56 -19.94 15.50 19.32
CA ALA A 56 -21.31 15.14 19.68
C ALA A 56 -21.45 14.95 21.20
N TYR A 57 -20.53 14.21 21.82
CA TYR A 57 -20.51 13.99 23.27
C TYR A 57 -20.40 15.30 24.06
N ASP A 58 -19.45 16.17 23.72
CA ASP A 58 -19.23 17.45 24.38
C ASP A 58 -20.47 18.36 24.25
N GLY A 59 -21.10 18.37 23.07
CA GLY A 59 -22.36 19.08 22.85
C GLY A 59 -23.48 18.60 23.77
N ILE A 60 -23.70 17.29 23.86
CA ILE A 60 -24.72 16.70 24.74
C ILE A 60 -24.39 16.97 26.21
N LYS A 61 -23.12 16.84 26.60
CA LYS A 61 -22.65 17.09 27.96
C LYS A 61 -22.87 18.55 28.36
N SER A 62 -22.61 19.49 27.47
CA SER A 62 -22.82 20.93 27.72
C SER A 62 -24.30 21.29 27.96
N LEU A 63 -25.22 20.49 27.41
CA LEU A 63 -26.67 20.63 27.61
C LEU A 63 -27.15 19.96 28.91
N GLY A 64 -26.26 19.34 29.69
CA GLY A 64 -26.61 18.66 30.94
C GLY A 64 -27.17 17.25 30.76
N GLY A 65 -27.00 16.63 29.58
CA GLY A 65 -27.42 15.26 29.31
C GLY A 65 -28.30 15.12 28.08
N VAL A 66 -28.60 13.87 27.71
CA VAL A 66 -29.37 13.53 26.49
C VAL A 66 -30.82 14.01 26.58
N GLU A 67 -31.40 14.04 27.78
CA GLU A 67 -32.79 14.44 28.02
C GLU A 67 -33.05 15.91 27.67
N ASN A 68 -32.03 16.76 27.77
CA ASN A 68 -32.11 18.19 27.49
C ASN A 68 -31.86 18.53 26.00
N VAL A 69 -31.61 17.52 25.17
CA VAL A 69 -31.35 17.72 23.74
C VAL A 69 -32.68 17.80 22.98
N SER A 70 -33.08 19.00 22.58
CA SER A 70 -34.25 19.18 21.72
C SER A 70 -33.99 18.68 20.29
N ILE A 71 -34.82 17.75 19.80
CA ILE A 71 -34.71 17.22 18.44
C ILE A 71 -35.30 18.23 17.46
N THR A 72 -34.44 18.89 16.69
CA THR A 72 -34.87 19.87 15.69
C THR A 72 -35.15 19.23 14.33
N LYS A 73 -36.03 19.85 13.52
CA LYS A 73 -36.29 19.43 12.12
C LYS A 73 -35.02 19.38 11.27
N ARG A 74 -34.05 20.25 11.54
CA ARG A 74 -32.75 20.28 10.85
C ARG A 74 -31.93 19.02 11.11
N MET A 75 -31.94 18.50 12.35
CA MET A 75 -31.25 17.24 12.68
C MET A 75 -31.86 16.07 11.92
N LEU A 76 -33.21 16.00 11.85
CA LEU A 76 -33.91 14.96 11.11
C LEU A 76 -33.57 14.99 9.61
N LEU A 77 -33.58 16.17 8.99
CA LEU A 77 -33.18 16.34 7.59
C LEU A 77 -31.70 15.98 7.36
N ALA A 78 -30.82 16.36 8.29
CA ALA A 78 -29.40 16.03 8.21
C ALA A 78 -29.18 14.52 8.24
N VAL A 79 -29.85 13.80 9.15
CA VAL A 79 -29.77 12.33 9.26
C VAL A 79 -30.32 11.65 8.01
N ARG A 80 -31.48 12.09 7.50
CA ARG A 80 -32.11 11.52 6.31
C ARG A 80 -31.18 11.50 5.09
N GLY A 81 -30.40 12.56 4.90
CA GLY A 81 -29.42 12.66 3.80
C GLY A 81 -28.03 12.09 4.09
N ALA A 82 -27.74 11.65 5.32
CA ALA A 82 -26.38 11.29 5.74
C ALA A 82 -25.79 10.13 4.94
N ARG A 83 -26.59 9.08 4.69
CA ARG A 83 -26.15 7.91 3.91
C ARG A 83 -25.82 8.28 2.47
N HIS A 84 -26.62 9.14 1.84
CA HIS A 84 -26.37 9.60 0.48
C HIS A 84 -25.08 10.41 0.41
N ARG A 85 -24.89 11.38 1.32
CA ARG A 85 -23.65 12.17 1.40
C ARG A 85 -22.42 11.30 1.62
N TYR A 86 -22.51 10.29 2.49
CA TYR A 86 -21.43 9.34 2.70
C TYR A 86 -21.07 8.57 1.43
N ARG A 87 -22.07 8.04 0.69
CA ARG A 87 -21.81 7.35 -0.58
C ARG A 87 -21.21 8.28 -1.63
N ALA A 88 -21.72 9.51 -1.76
CA ALA A 88 -21.15 10.50 -2.67
C ALA A 88 -19.70 10.84 -2.33
N ASP A 89 -19.37 10.92 -1.04
CA ASP A 89 -17.99 11.15 -0.59
C ASP A 89 -17.06 9.98 -0.91
N LEU A 90 -17.53 8.74 -0.75
CA LEU A 90 -16.78 7.55 -1.14
C LEU A 90 -16.50 7.52 -2.66
N MET A 91 -17.50 7.86 -3.49
CA MET A 91 -17.32 7.91 -4.94
C MET A 91 -16.30 8.98 -5.34
N ARG A 92 -16.40 10.20 -4.79
CA ARG A 92 -15.41 11.25 -5.05
C ARG A 92 -13.99 10.86 -4.64
N LYS A 93 -13.83 10.18 -3.50
CA LYS A 93 -12.52 9.66 -3.07
C LYS A 93 -11.97 8.62 -4.04
N LYS A 94 -12.81 7.71 -4.53
CA LYS A 94 -12.42 6.71 -5.52
C LYS A 94 -11.97 7.39 -6.82
N GLU A 95 -12.77 8.29 -7.37
CA GLU A 95 -12.44 9.04 -8.60
C GLU A 95 -11.14 9.85 -8.47
N TYR A 96 -10.90 10.46 -7.31
CA TYR A 96 -9.65 11.18 -7.06
C TYR A 96 -8.44 10.24 -7.08
N LEU A 97 -8.55 9.06 -6.45
CA LEU A 97 -7.49 8.05 -6.45
C LEU A 97 -7.24 7.53 -7.86
N ASP A 98 -8.29 7.22 -8.62
CA ASP A 98 -8.21 6.72 -10.00
C ASP A 98 -7.55 7.77 -10.94
N LYS A 99 -7.90 9.05 -10.78
CA LYS A 99 -7.24 10.13 -11.52
C LYS A 99 -5.76 10.26 -11.14
N LYS A 100 -5.41 10.08 -9.87
CA LYS A 100 -4.02 10.18 -9.39
C LYS A 100 -3.19 9.00 -9.89
N THR A 101 -3.73 7.79 -9.87
CA THR A 101 -3.05 6.60 -10.42
C THR A 101 -2.85 6.72 -11.92
N SER A 102 -3.88 7.15 -12.67
CA SER A 102 -3.77 7.38 -14.12
C SER A 102 -2.66 8.39 -14.46
N LYS A 103 -2.65 9.56 -13.80
CA LYS A 103 -1.60 10.57 -13.99
C LYS A 103 -0.20 10.05 -13.65
N THR A 104 -0.09 9.21 -12.63
CA THR A 104 1.20 8.60 -12.25
C THR A 104 1.66 7.61 -13.31
N GLN A 105 0.75 6.82 -13.89
CA GLN A 105 1.05 5.89 -14.97
C GLN A 105 1.45 6.63 -16.25
N GLU A 106 0.74 7.71 -16.62
CA GLU A 106 1.10 8.55 -17.77
C GLU A 106 2.50 9.16 -17.63
N LYS A 107 2.81 9.71 -16.45
CA LYS A 107 4.16 10.23 -16.16
C LYS A 107 5.24 9.17 -16.34
N ARG A 108 5.03 7.96 -15.80
CA ARG A 108 5.99 6.85 -15.96
C ARG A 108 6.18 6.44 -17.42
N LYS A 109 5.10 6.44 -18.23
CA LYS A 109 5.20 6.15 -19.67
C LYS A 109 6.06 7.19 -20.38
N LEU A 110 5.80 8.49 -20.14
CA LEU A 110 6.58 9.58 -20.70
C LEU A 110 8.07 9.53 -20.28
N GLU A 111 8.34 9.25 -19.01
CA GLU A 111 9.72 9.09 -18.52
C GLU A 111 10.44 7.93 -19.21
N ASN A 112 9.76 6.80 -19.42
CA ASN A 112 10.33 5.66 -20.14
C ASN A 112 10.59 5.97 -21.62
N GLU A 113 9.65 6.65 -22.29
CA GLU A 113 9.82 7.09 -23.69
C GLU A 113 10.99 8.06 -23.84
N LEU A 114 11.12 9.04 -22.93
CA LEU A 114 12.26 9.95 -22.88
C LEU A 114 13.58 9.19 -22.71
N GLN A 115 13.63 8.25 -21.78
CA GLN A 115 14.84 7.45 -21.53
C GLN A 115 15.23 6.62 -22.76
N GLN A 116 14.24 6.03 -23.45
CA GLN A 116 14.48 5.31 -24.70
C GLN A 116 15.07 6.22 -25.78
N LEU A 117 14.54 7.42 -25.96
CA LEU A 117 15.05 8.40 -26.92
C LEU A 117 16.47 8.87 -26.58
N TYR A 118 16.76 9.12 -25.30
CA TYR A 118 18.14 9.45 -24.87
C TYR A 118 19.12 8.33 -25.17
N ASN A 119 18.75 7.08 -24.89
CA ASN A 119 19.57 5.91 -25.18
C ASN A 119 19.81 5.75 -26.69
N GLN A 120 18.76 5.91 -27.51
CA GLN A 120 18.88 5.86 -28.97
C GLN A 120 19.80 6.96 -29.50
N LYS A 121 19.64 8.20 -29.02
CA LYS A 121 20.51 9.33 -29.39
C LYS A 121 21.97 9.05 -29.03
N SER A 122 22.22 8.50 -27.84
CA SER A 122 23.57 8.15 -27.39
C SER A 122 24.19 7.06 -28.26
N LYS A 123 23.40 6.04 -28.65
CA LYS A 123 23.86 4.95 -29.51
C LYS A 123 24.27 5.45 -30.90
N ILE A 124 23.42 6.28 -31.52
CA ILE A 124 23.72 6.89 -32.83
C ILE A 124 24.98 7.74 -32.77
N ARG A 125 25.17 8.50 -31.68
CA ARG A 125 26.37 9.32 -31.51
C ARG A 125 27.64 8.46 -31.45
N LEU A 126 27.61 7.36 -30.70
CA LEU A 126 28.73 6.44 -30.60
C LEU A 126 29.03 5.74 -31.93
N GLU A 127 28.01 5.38 -32.70
CA GLU A 127 28.17 4.82 -34.04
C GLU A 127 28.81 5.82 -35.00
N LYS A 128 28.37 7.08 -34.98
CA LYS A 128 28.99 8.16 -35.78
C LYS A 128 30.46 8.39 -35.42
N GLU A 129 30.78 8.46 -34.13
CA GLU A 129 32.17 8.66 -33.67
C GLU A 129 33.07 7.50 -34.15
N LYS A 130 32.57 6.26 -34.17
CA LYS A 130 33.31 5.12 -34.73
C LYS A 130 33.51 5.23 -36.24
N GLU A 131 32.45 5.56 -36.98
CA GLU A 131 32.54 5.75 -38.43
C GLU A 131 33.54 6.87 -38.79
N GLU A 132 33.52 7.98 -38.05
CA GLU A 132 34.49 9.07 -38.19
C GLU A 132 35.93 8.58 -38.00
N THR A 133 36.21 7.82 -36.93
CA THR A 133 37.55 7.26 -36.72
C THR A 133 37.98 6.30 -37.83
N GLU A 134 37.07 5.46 -38.34
CA GLU A 134 37.38 4.55 -39.45
C GLU A 134 37.67 5.31 -40.75
N PHE A 135 36.98 6.43 -41.00
CA PHE A 135 37.25 7.28 -42.15
C PHE A 135 38.59 8.01 -42.01
N GLU A 136 38.92 8.52 -40.82
CA GLU A 136 40.21 9.16 -40.53
C GLU A 136 41.38 8.18 -40.75
N GLU A 137 41.28 6.95 -40.24
CA GLU A 137 42.29 5.90 -40.47
C GLU A 137 42.47 5.60 -41.97
N LYS A 138 41.37 5.46 -42.72
CA LYS A 138 41.43 5.22 -44.18
C LYS A 138 42.08 6.39 -44.93
N ILE A 139 41.75 7.63 -44.55
CA ILE A 139 42.36 8.83 -45.14
C ILE A 139 43.87 8.82 -44.87
N GLN A 140 44.28 8.55 -43.63
CA GLN A 140 45.69 8.54 -43.23
C GLN A 140 46.50 7.48 -44.00
N ILE A 141 45.97 6.26 -44.15
CA ILE A 141 46.59 5.19 -44.96
C ILE A 141 46.75 5.62 -46.42
N LEU A 142 45.74 6.26 -46.99
CA LEU A 142 45.78 6.73 -48.39
C LEU A 142 46.77 7.89 -48.57
N GLU A 143 46.87 8.80 -47.61
CA GLU A 143 47.86 9.87 -47.61
C GLU A 143 49.29 9.35 -47.51
N GLU A 144 49.55 8.36 -46.65
CA GLU A 144 50.86 7.71 -46.54
C GLU A 144 51.24 6.99 -47.84
N LYS A 145 50.31 6.22 -48.42
CA LYS A 145 50.52 5.60 -49.75
C LYS A 145 50.82 6.64 -50.82
N ARG A 146 50.07 7.75 -50.86
CA ARG A 146 50.32 8.86 -51.80
C ARG A 146 51.72 9.45 -51.63
N LYS A 147 52.20 9.64 -50.39
CA LYS A 147 53.56 10.13 -50.11
C LYS A 147 54.64 9.15 -50.57
N SER A 148 54.40 7.84 -50.46
CA SER A 148 55.37 6.82 -50.91
C SER A 148 55.51 6.68 -52.42
N LEU A 149 54.56 7.22 -53.19
CA LEU A 149 54.52 7.17 -54.66
C LEU A 149 55.07 8.45 -55.33
N LEU A 150 55.41 9.47 -54.53
CA LEU A 150 56.02 10.74 -54.96
C LEU A 150 57.49 10.76 -54.54
#